data_AF-A0A7J6T0D5-F1
#
_entry.id   AF-A0A7J6T0D5-F1
#
_cell.length_a   1.000
_cell.length_b   1.000
_cell.length_c   1.000
_cell.angle_alpha   90.00
_cell.angle_beta   90.00
_cell.angle_gamma   90.00
#
_symmetry.space_group_name_H-M   'P 1'
#
loop_
_entity.id
_entity.type
_entity.pdbx_description
1 polymer ?
#
loop_
_entity_poly.entity_id
_entity_poly.type
_entity_poly.pdbx_seq_one_letter_code
_entity_poly.pdbx_strand_id
1 'polypeptide(L)'
;TQTLVESARDAVERSCWDWRVIRKHLLNRFARRSTLIARLNQELAALKYSGAKDIDRFLEVGERVFRLAEATSHDKSEHRRVVKRILNTLPERDRVDIIQEVKRLYREVSGSYTASLDKDWAGMFPFTTCIVGNDELDEEITLVDIIRDRFRTQESAGVCGDVDKIHQITGSPGKDTSSGQKQGRPSDKGSLEDWAKQYPSV
;
A
#
# COMPACT_ATOMS: atom_id res chain seq x y z
N THR A 1 26.64 19.61 -12.13
CA THR A 1 25.83 18.38 -11.99
C THR A 1 25.57 18.19 -10.52
N GLN A 2 24.35 18.38 -10.05
CA GLN A 2 24.05 18.31 -8.61
C GLN A 2 24.12 16.85 -8.15
N THR A 3 24.86 16.57 -7.08
CA THR A 3 25.05 15.19 -6.58
C THR A 3 23.78 14.67 -5.89
N LEU A 4 23.67 13.34 -5.74
CA LEU A 4 22.57 12.69 -5.00
C LEU A 4 22.46 13.25 -3.58
N VAL A 5 23.60 13.46 -2.92
CA VAL A 5 23.69 13.97 -1.54
C VAL A 5 23.22 15.43 -1.47
N GLU A 6 23.61 16.28 -2.42
CA GLU A 6 23.12 17.66 -2.50
C GLU A 6 21.62 17.72 -2.75
N SER A 7 21.09 16.91 -3.68
CA SER A 7 19.66 16.88 -3.97
C SER A 7 18.83 16.31 -2.80
N ALA A 8 19.40 15.37 -2.04
CA ALA A 8 18.78 14.85 -0.82
C ALA A 8 18.74 15.91 0.28
N ARG A 9 19.82 16.67 0.48
CA ARG A 9 19.87 17.78 1.45
C ARG A 9 18.86 18.89 1.09
N ASP A 10 18.83 19.32 -0.16
CA ASP A 10 17.85 20.32 -0.63
C ASP A 10 16.41 19.84 -0.43
N ALA A 11 16.14 18.55 -0.68
CA ALA A 11 14.82 17.97 -0.47
C ALA A 11 14.45 17.91 1.01
N VAL A 12 15.39 17.59 1.90
CA VAL A 12 15.19 17.58 3.36
C VAL A 12 14.81 18.96 3.87
N GLU A 13 15.56 19.99 3.46
CA GLU A 13 15.33 21.38 3.87
C GLU A 13 13.95 21.90 3.42
N ARG A 14 13.50 21.51 2.22
CA ARG A 14 12.20 21.93 1.67
C ARG A 14 11.00 21.13 2.18
N SER A 15 11.22 19.97 2.79
CA SER A 15 10.15 19.04 3.16
C SER A 15 9.92 18.93 4.66
N CYS A 16 10.55 19.80 5.46
CA CYS A 16 10.50 19.73 6.92
C CYS A 16 10.83 18.32 7.44
N TRP A 17 11.79 17.63 6.79
CA TRP A 17 12.22 16.27 7.13
C TRP A 17 11.20 15.15 6.88
N ASP A 18 10.13 15.37 6.12
CA ASP A 18 9.25 14.25 5.72
C ASP A 18 9.96 13.34 4.70
N TRP A 19 10.40 12.19 5.19
CA TRP A 19 11.10 11.15 4.41
C TRP A 19 10.33 10.72 3.15
N ARG A 20 9.00 10.81 3.16
CA ARG A 20 8.16 10.46 2.01
C ARG A 20 8.31 11.49 0.88
N VAL A 21 8.37 12.78 1.20
CA VAL A 21 8.61 13.86 0.23
C VAL A 21 10.01 13.73 -0.37
N ILE A 22 11.01 13.53 0.50
CA ILE A 22 12.42 13.37 0.12
C ILE A 22 12.57 12.19 -0.85
N ARG A 23 12.01 11.03 -0.48
CA ARG A 23 12.09 9.82 -1.31
C ARG A 23 11.41 10.02 -2.67
N LYS A 24 10.23 10.66 -2.72
CA LYS A 24 9.53 10.96 -3.98
C LYS A 24 10.38 11.88 -4.88
N HIS A 25 10.99 12.92 -4.29
CA HIS A 25 11.87 13.83 -5.02
C HIS A 25 13.08 13.10 -5.62
N LEU A 26 13.74 12.24 -4.82
CA LEU A 26 14.90 11.48 -5.27
C LEU A 26 14.56 10.47 -6.36
N LEU A 27 13.45 9.74 -6.22
CA LEU A 27 12.99 8.78 -7.24
C LEU A 27 12.70 9.48 -8.56
N ASN A 28 11.97 10.59 -8.54
CA ASN A 28 11.63 11.33 -9.76
C ASN A 28 12.86 11.92 -10.46
N ARG A 29 13.90 12.26 -9.70
CA ARG A 29 15.11 12.91 -10.23
C ARG A 29 16.14 11.92 -10.74
N PHE A 30 16.32 10.79 -10.07
CA PHE A 30 17.45 9.87 -10.34
C PHE A 30 17.05 8.51 -10.88
N ALA A 31 15.79 8.07 -10.70
CA ALA A 31 15.37 6.76 -11.19
C ALA A 31 14.81 6.85 -12.61
N ARG A 32 15.21 5.91 -13.46
CA ARG A 32 14.59 5.74 -14.78
C ARG A 32 13.14 5.28 -14.60
N ARG A 33 12.20 5.95 -15.29
CA ARG A 33 10.76 5.62 -15.25
C ARG A 33 10.49 4.13 -15.56
N SER A 34 11.21 3.55 -16.53
CA SER A 34 11.09 2.12 -16.88
C SER A 34 11.44 1.20 -15.71
N THR A 35 12.48 1.53 -14.94
CA THR A 35 12.87 0.80 -13.72
C THR A 35 11.79 0.91 -12.64
N LEU A 36 11.21 2.09 -12.45
CA LEU A 36 10.11 2.30 -11.50
C LEU A 36 8.87 1.49 -11.88
N ILE A 37 8.52 1.45 -13.17
CA ILE A 37 7.39 0.64 -13.69
C ILE A 37 7.67 -0.85 -13.50
N ALA A 38 8.87 -1.32 -13.83
CA ALA A 38 9.25 -2.72 -13.63
C ALA A 38 9.15 -3.12 -12.15
N ARG A 39 9.62 -2.24 -11.25
CA ARG A 39 9.53 -2.45 -9.81
C ARG A 39 8.07 -2.44 -9.32
N LEU A 40 7.25 -1.53 -9.83
CA LEU A 40 5.82 -1.45 -9.51
C LEU A 40 5.12 -2.77 -9.85
N ASN A 41 5.35 -3.28 -11.06
CA ASN A 41 4.78 -4.55 -11.51
C ASN A 41 5.29 -5.73 -10.67
N GLN A 42 6.57 -5.73 -10.29
CA GLN A 42 7.15 -6.75 -9.41
C GLN A 42 6.49 -6.75 -8.04
N GLU A 43 6.34 -5.58 -7.40
CA GLU A 43 5.71 -5.50 -6.08
C GLU A 43 4.21 -5.81 -6.12
N LEU A 44 3.50 -5.40 -7.18
CA LEU A 44 2.10 -5.78 -7.40
C LEU A 44 1.92 -7.29 -7.59
N ALA A 45 2.86 -7.97 -8.26
CA ALA A 45 2.82 -9.42 -8.44
C ALA A 45 3.18 -10.18 -7.15
N ALA A 46 4.01 -9.59 -6.29
CA ALA A 46 4.42 -10.16 -5.01
C ALA A 46 3.46 -9.85 -3.85
N LEU A 47 2.53 -8.91 -4.05
CA LEU A 47 1.55 -8.52 -3.04
C LEU A 47 0.65 -9.71 -2.69
N LYS A 48 0.64 -10.08 -1.42
CA LYS A 48 -0.16 -11.18 -0.89
C LYS A 48 -0.85 -10.75 0.39
N TYR A 49 -2.13 -11.10 0.49
CA TYR A 49 -2.89 -11.01 1.73
C TYR A 49 -2.91 -12.39 2.38
N SER A 50 -2.50 -12.46 3.66
CA SER A 50 -2.34 -13.72 4.39
C SER A 50 -3.41 -13.94 5.47
N GLY A 51 -4.31 -12.96 5.67
CA GLY A 51 -5.40 -13.00 6.64
C GLY A 51 -5.53 -11.70 7.44
N ALA A 52 -6.60 -11.61 8.23
CA ALA A 52 -6.97 -10.38 8.95
C ALA A 52 -5.86 -9.87 9.89
N LYS A 53 -5.14 -10.79 10.56
CA LYS A 53 -4.02 -10.47 11.46
C LYS A 53 -2.85 -9.77 10.76
N ASP A 54 -2.72 -9.95 9.45
CA ASP A 54 -1.66 -9.36 8.63
C ASP A 54 -2.14 -8.10 7.88
N ILE A 55 -3.33 -7.56 8.21
CA ILE A 55 -3.91 -6.43 7.47
C ILE A 55 -3.01 -5.19 7.50
N ASP A 56 -2.44 -4.85 8.66
CA ASP A 56 -1.58 -3.67 8.78
C ASP A 56 -0.33 -3.81 7.91
N ARG A 57 0.30 -4.98 7.93
CA ARG A 57 1.45 -5.29 7.07
C ARG A 57 1.06 -5.27 5.59
N PHE A 58 -0.11 -5.79 5.24
CA PHE A 58 -0.63 -5.76 3.88
C PHE A 58 -0.81 -4.31 3.39
N LEU A 59 -1.42 -3.45 4.22
CA LEU A 59 -1.64 -2.04 3.92
C LEU A 59 -0.33 -1.27 3.83
N GLU A 60 0.65 -1.52 4.70
CA GLU A 60 2.00 -0.91 4.60
C GLU A 60 2.67 -1.22 3.25
N VAL A 61 2.55 -2.47 2.77
CA VAL A 61 3.06 -2.85 1.45
C VAL A 61 2.22 -2.20 0.34
N GLY A 62 0.90 -2.18 0.47
CA GLY A 62 -0.01 -1.51 -0.45
C GLY A 62 0.30 -0.01 -0.61
N GLU A 63 0.55 0.70 0.49
CA GLU A 63 0.94 2.11 0.49
C GLU A 63 2.26 2.34 -0.24
N ARG A 64 3.24 1.45 -0.02
CA ARG A 64 4.53 1.50 -0.71
C ARG A 64 4.37 1.33 -2.22
N VAL A 65 3.56 0.34 -2.64
CA VAL A 65 3.20 0.08 -4.03
C VAL A 65 2.50 1.29 -4.64
N PHE A 66 1.53 1.87 -3.94
CA PHE A 66 0.80 3.04 -4.41
C PHE A 66 1.71 4.27 -4.57
N ARG A 67 2.61 4.53 -3.62
CA ARG A 67 3.59 5.63 -3.73
C ARG A 67 4.55 5.43 -4.91
N LEU A 68 4.91 4.19 -5.21
CA LEU A 68 5.70 3.89 -6.41
C LEU A 68 4.90 4.20 -7.69
N ALA A 69 3.59 3.92 -7.70
CA ALA A 69 2.72 4.32 -8.80
C ALA A 69 2.66 5.85 -8.97
N GLU A 70 2.57 6.61 -7.88
CA GLU A 70 2.63 8.08 -7.91
C GLU A 70 3.96 8.62 -8.45
N ALA A 71 5.07 7.94 -8.19
CA ALA A 71 6.37 8.29 -8.75
C ALA A 71 6.47 7.93 -10.25
N THR A 72 5.73 6.92 -10.72
CA THR A 72 5.72 6.55 -12.15
C THR A 72 4.80 7.38 -13.02
N SER A 73 3.68 7.88 -12.50
CA SER A 73 2.63 8.54 -13.29
C SER A 73 1.88 9.56 -12.46
N HIS A 74 1.45 10.66 -13.10
CA HIS A 74 0.49 11.63 -12.54
C HIS A 74 -0.95 11.34 -12.98
N ASP A 75 -1.17 10.30 -13.80
CA ASP A 75 -2.51 9.94 -14.25
C ASP A 75 -3.31 9.28 -13.12
N LYS A 76 -4.37 9.97 -12.69
CA LYS A 76 -5.32 9.49 -11.67
C LYS A 76 -5.95 8.16 -12.08
N SER A 77 -6.08 7.86 -13.37
CA SER A 77 -6.63 6.60 -13.86
C SER A 77 -5.70 5.42 -13.59
N GLU A 78 -4.39 5.61 -13.75
CA GLU A 78 -3.38 4.62 -13.36
C GLU A 78 -3.37 4.39 -11.85
N HIS A 79 -3.49 5.47 -11.06
CA HIS A 79 -3.59 5.36 -9.59
C HIS A 79 -4.82 4.52 -9.20
N ARG A 80 -5.98 4.79 -9.79
CA ARG A 80 -7.20 3.98 -9.57
C ARG A 80 -7.02 2.52 -9.96
N ARG A 81 -6.31 2.24 -11.07
CA ARG A 81 -5.99 0.86 -11.49
C ARG A 81 -5.12 0.14 -10.47
N VAL A 82 -4.12 0.83 -9.92
CA VAL A 82 -3.24 0.28 -8.87
C VAL A 82 -4.03 0.02 -7.58
N VAL A 83 -4.87 0.96 -7.13
CA VAL A 83 -5.73 0.78 -5.95
C VAL A 83 -6.65 -0.43 -6.11
N LYS A 84 -7.31 -0.56 -7.28
CA LYS A 84 -8.15 -1.72 -7.59
C LYS A 84 -7.35 -3.02 -7.54
N ARG A 85 -6.12 -3.02 -8.06
CA ARG A 85 -5.26 -4.21 -8.06
C ARG A 85 -4.81 -4.61 -6.65
N ILE A 86 -4.51 -3.62 -5.80
CA ILE A 86 -4.22 -3.85 -4.37
C ILE A 86 -5.46 -4.46 -3.71
N LEU A 87 -6.64 -3.86 -3.84
CA LEU A 87 -7.84 -4.38 -3.18
C LEU A 87 -8.34 -5.72 -3.75
N ASN A 88 -8.02 -6.03 -5.00
CA ASN A 88 -8.32 -7.33 -5.61
C ASN A 88 -7.49 -8.49 -5.03
N THR A 89 -6.43 -8.23 -4.25
CA THR A 89 -5.74 -9.32 -3.53
C THR A 89 -6.46 -9.72 -2.24
N LEU A 90 -7.43 -8.94 -1.78
CA LEU A 90 -8.29 -9.33 -0.66
C LEU A 90 -9.35 -10.35 -1.11
N PRO A 91 -9.82 -11.23 -0.19
CA PRO A 91 -10.99 -12.07 -0.44
C PRO A 91 -12.17 -11.25 -0.95
N GLU A 92 -12.98 -11.86 -1.81
CA GLU A 92 -14.10 -11.16 -2.45
C GLU A 92 -15.08 -10.58 -1.44
N ARG A 93 -15.39 -11.33 -0.38
CA ARG A 93 -16.24 -10.88 0.72
C ARG A 93 -15.72 -9.56 1.33
N ASP A 94 -14.47 -9.55 1.75
CA ASP A 94 -13.86 -8.38 2.39
C ASP A 94 -13.80 -7.18 1.42
N ARG A 95 -13.47 -7.44 0.16
CA ARG A 95 -13.45 -6.41 -0.89
C ARG A 95 -14.84 -5.79 -1.08
N VAL A 96 -15.90 -6.58 -1.15
CA VAL A 96 -17.27 -6.07 -1.30
C VAL A 96 -17.67 -5.25 -0.09
N ASP A 97 -17.40 -5.74 1.12
CA ASP A 97 -17.69 -5.03 2.37
C ASP A 97 -16.97 -3.68 2.44
N ILE A 98 -15.69 -3.63 2.05
CA ILE A 98 -14.90 -2.39 1.99
C ILE A 98 -15.50 -1.42 0.95
N ILE A 99 -15.86 -1.89 -0.24
CA ILE A 99 -16.44 -1.02 -1.29
C ILE A 99 -17.78 -0.43 -0.85
N GLN A 100 -18.61 -1.22 -0.18
CA GLN A 100 -19.88 -0.75 0.38
C GLN A 100 -19.63 0.32 1.44
N GLU A 101 -18.65 0.11 2.31
CA GLU A 101 -18.29 1.08 3.34
C GLU A 101 -17.75 2.39 2.76
N VAL A 102 -16.86 2.30 1.77
CA VAL A 102 -16.35 3.47 1.04
C VAL A 102 -17.51 4.29 0.47
N LYS A 103 -18.48 3.63 -0.17
CA LYS A 103 -19.67 4.31 -0.70
C LYS A 103 -20.54 4.91 0.40
N ARG A 104 -20.72 4.22 1.54
CA ARG A 104 -21.47 4.71 2.71
C ARG A 104 -20.83 5.98 3.26
N LEU A 105 -19.55 5.93 3.60
CA LEU A 105 -18.79 7.06 4.13
C LEU A 105 -18.73 8.22 3.13
N TYR A 106 -18.56 7.94 1.83
CA TYR A 106 -18.57 8.99 0.82
C TYR A 106 -19.92 9.73 0.75
N ARG A 107 -21.05 9.04 0.92
CA ARG A 107 -22.38 9.67 0.99
C ARG A 107 -22.50 10.56 2.23
N GLU A 108 -22.01 10.09 3.37
CA GLU A 108 -22.07 10.83 4.63
C GLU A 108 -21.24 12.13 4.56
N VAL A 109 -20.03 12.04 4.01
CA VAL A 109 -19.14 13.21 3.87
C VAL A 109 -19.60 14.16 2.77
N SER A 110 -20.05 13.65 1.62
CA SER A 110 -20.46 14.50 0.48
C SER A 110 -21.87 15.07 0.60
N GLY A 111 -22.71 14.54 1.50
CA GLY A 111 -24.12 14.87 1.61
C GLY A 111 -24.96 14.50 0.38
N SER A 112 -24.40 13.76 -0.59
CA SER A 112 -25.05 13.47 -1.88
C SER A 112 -25.13 11.97 -2.16
N TYR A 113 -26.37 11.47 -2.27
CA TYR A 113 -26.64 10.09 -2.65
C TYR A 113 -26.25 9.80 -4.10
N THR A 114 -26.53 10.72 -5.03
CA THR A 114 -26.27 10.53 -6.47
C THR A 114 -24.78 10.51 -6.80
N ALA A 115 -23.98 11.33 -6.12
CA ALA A 115 -22.52 11.36 -6.28
C ALA A 115 -21.83 10.01 -5.97
N SER A 116 -22.46 9.16 -5.16
CA SER A 116 -21.95 7.83 -4.82
C SER A 116 -22.26 6.71 -5.83
N LEU A 117 -23.25 6.94 -6.71
CA LEU A 117 -23.70 5.97 -7.70
C LEU A 117 -22.91 6.10 -9.00
N ASP A 118 -22.58 7.33 -9.39
CA ASP A 118 -21.92 7.63 -10.66
C ASP A 118 -20.38 7.58 -10.58
N LYS A 119 -19.81 7.69 -9.37
CA LYS A 119 -18.36 7.77 -9.17
C LYS A 119 -17.73 6.40 -8.93
N ASP A 120 -16.56 6.17 -9.53
CA ASP A 120 -15.74 4.99 -9.26
C ASP A 120 -15.21 5.04 -7.81
N TRP A 121 -15.47 3.99 -7.03
CA TRP A 121 -15.13 3.93 -5.60
C TRP A 121 -13.63 4.14 -5.34
N ALA A 122 -12.78 3.71 -6.27
CA ALA A 122 -11.32 3.82 -6.16
C ALA A 122 -10.80 5.27 -6.24
N GLY A 123 -11.66 6.24 -6.54
CA GLY A 123 -11.35 7.67 -6.53
C GLY A 123 -12.27 8.49 -5.64
N MET A 124 -13.00 7.86 -4.71
CA MET A 124 -13.84 8.56 -3.72
C MET A 124 -13.01 9.17 -2.60
N PHE A 125 -12.02 8.41 -2.10
CA PHE A 125 -11.05 8.81 -1.10
C PHE A 125 -9.63 8.61 -1.65
N PRO A 126 -8.63 9.38 -1.17
CA PRO A 126 -7.23 9.07 -1.44
C PRO A 126 -6.88 7.69 -0.87
N PHE A 127 -5.92 7.01 -1.50
CA PHE A 127 -5.49 5.70 -1.00
C PHE A 127 -4.74 5.79 0.33
N THR A 128 -3.84 6.78 0.43
CA THR A 128 -3.02 7.09 1.61
C THR A 128 -2.87 8.62 1.68
N THR A 129 -2.39 9.14 2.81
CA THR A 129 -2.21 10.58 3.02
C THR A 129 -1.31 11.18 1.94
N CYS A 130 -1.79 12.28 1.35
CA CYS A 130 -1.03 13.02 0.35
C CYS A 130 0.23 13.62 0.98
N ILE A 131 1.35 13.46 0.28
CA ILE A 131 2.69 13.91 0.72
C ILE A 131 2.90 15.41 0.45
N VAL A 132 1.97 16.08 -0.24
CA VAL A 132 2.12 17.51 -0.58
C VAL A 132 1.69 18.34 0.62
N GLY A 133 2.67 19.03 1.21
CA GLY A 133 2.50 19.87 2.39
C GLY A 133 1.29 20.78 2.30
N ASN A 134 0.38 20.59 3.24
CA ASN A 134 -0.56 21.59 3.67
C ASN A 134 -0.51 21.60 5.20
N ASP A 135 -0.23 22.79 5.75
CA ASP A 135 -0.19 23.12 7.17
C ASP A 135 -1.58 23.15 7.83
N GLU A 136 -2.57 22.45 7.28
CA GLU A 136 -3.92 22.38 7.83
C GLU A 136 -4.27 20.91 8.12
N LEU A 137 -4.16 20.58 9.41
CA LEU A 137 -4.54 19.35 10.09
C LEU A 137 -6.05 19.08 10.01
N ASP A 138 -6.60 18.96 8.79
CA ASP A 138 -7.83 18.19 8.62
C ASP A 138 -7.40 16.75 8.33
N GLU A 139 -7.70 15.83 9.25
CA GLU A 139 -7.47 14.40 9.07
C GLU A 139 -8.24 13.91 7.84
N GLU A 140 -7.58 13.89 6.68
CA GLU A 140 -8.17 13.39 5.44
C GLU A 140 -8.39 11.88 5.57
N ILE A 141 -9.66 11.46 5.57
CA ILE A 141 -10.02 10.03 5.61
C ILE A 141 -9.44 9.33 4.38
N THR A 142 -8.59 8.32 4.58
CA THR A 142 -7.99 7.54 3.49
C THR A 142 -8.64 6.17 3.34
N LEU A 143 -8.49 5.54 2.16
CA LEU A 143 -8.91 4.15 1.95
C LEU A 143 -8.19 3.22 2.91
N VAL A 144 -6.91 3.47 3.22
CA VAL A 144 -6.17 2.69 4.23
C VAL A 144 -6.84 2.74 5.60
N ASP A 145 -7.31 3.91 6.03
CA ASP A 145 -7.97 4.06 7.34
C ASP A 145 -9.31 3.33 7.37
N ILE A 146 -10.10 3.45 6.29
CA ILE A 146 -11.36 2.73 6.13
C ILE A 146 -11.12 1.21 6.19
N ILE A 147 -10.09 0.71 5.48
CA ILE A 147 -9.79 -0.72 5.49
C ILE A 147 -9.38 -1.19 6.88
N ARG A 148 -8.46 -0.48 7.57
CA ARG A 148 -8.06 -0.83 8.94
C ARG A 148 -9.25 -0.88 9.88
N ASP A 149 -10.11 0.12 9.84
CA ASP A 149 -11.27 0.22 10.71
C ASP A 149 -12.25 -0.95 10.49
N ARG A 150 -12.49 -1.33 9.23
CA ARG A 150 -13.35 -2.48 8.90
C ARG A 150 -12.81 -3.79 9.44
N PHE A 151 -11.52 -4.05 9.31
CA PHE A 151 -10.93 -5.28 9.85
C PHE A 151 -10.92 -5.30 11.39
N ARG A 152 -10.68 -4.15 12.05
CA ARG A 152 -10.79 -4.04 13.53
C ARG A 152 -12.22 -4.26 14.02
N THR A 153 -13.20 -3.74 13.31
CA THR A 153 -14.63 -3.90 13.64
C THR A 153 -15.08 -5.35 13.45
N GLN A 154 -14.62 -6.05 12.41
CA GLN A 154 -14.90 -7.47 12.20
C GLN A 154 -14.28 -8.36 13.29
N GLU A 155 -13.06 -8.07 13.74
CA GLU A 155 -12.44 -8.77 14.89
C GLU A 155 -13.22 -8.53 16.17
N SER A 156 -13.65 -7.28 16.42
CA SER A 156 -14.42 -6.90 17.62
C SER A 156 -15.83 -7.50 17.64
N ALA A 157 -16.44 -7.69 16.48
CA ALA A 157 -17.76 -8.30 16.33
C ALA A 157 -17.72 -9.84 16.33
N GLY A 158 -16.54 -10.47 16.44
CA GLY A 158 -16.40 -11.94 16.42
C GLY A 158 -16.74 -12.58 15.06
N VAL A 159 -16.74 -11.81 13.97
CA VAL A 159 -17.19 -12.24 12.63
C VAL A 159 -16.10 -13.02 11.87
N CYS A 160 -14.98 -13.35 12.52
CA CYS A 160 -14.05 -14.38 12.04
C CYS A 160 -14.70 -15.76 12.22
N GLY A 161 -15.73 -16.02 11.40
CA GLY A 161 -16.33 -17.34 11.26
C GLY A 161 -15.26 -18.30 10.79
N ASP A 162 -15.02 -19.30 11.63
CA ASP A 162 -14.27 -20.53 11.40
C ASP A 162 -14.74 -21.15 10.08
N VAL A 163 -14.04 -20.90 8.97
CA VAL A 163 -14.26 -21.61 7.71
C VAL A 163 -13.07 -22.53 7.47
N ASP A 164 -13.40 -23.82 7.51
CA ASP A 164 -12.62 -25.02 7.17
C ASP A 164 -11.80 -25.73 8.26
N LYS A 165 -12.49 -26.14 9.32
CA LYS A 165 -12.25 -27.45 9.95
C LYS A 165 -13.21 -28.51 9.40
N ILE A 166 -12.96 -28.99 8.19
CA ILE A 166 -13.43 -30.32 7.77
C ILE A 166 -12.24 -31.05 7.16
N HIS A 167 -11.40 -31.64 8.00
CA HIS A 167 -10.58 -32.81 7.66
C HIS A 167 -10.63 -33.77 8.86
N GLN A 168 -11.61 -34.68 8.85
CA GLN A 168 -11.57 -35.85 9.72
C GLN A 168 -10.60 -36.89 9.13
N ILE A 169 -9.49 -37.05 9.84
CA ILE A 169 -8.85 -38.30 10.27
C ILE A 169 -8.55 -39.37 9.20
N THR A 170 -7.24 -39.60 8.98
CA THR A 170 -6.63 -40.95 9.15
C THR A 170 -5.10 -40.84 9.36
N GLY A 171 -4.67 -41.19 10.58
CA GLY A 171 -3.53 -42.07 10.84
C GLY A 171 -2.08 -41.71 10.47
N SER A 172 -1.36 -41.14 11.46
CA SER A 172 -0.09 -41.66 12.02
C SER A 172 1.26 -41.54 11.25
N PRO A 173 2.43 -41.65 11.93
CA PRO A 173 3.36 -40.53 12.05
C PRO A 173 4.78 -40.80 11.53
N GLY A 174 5.56 -39.73 11.38
CA GLY A 174 7.03 -39.78 11.41
C GLY A 174 7.69 -39.03 10.26
N LYS A 175 8.47 -37.99 10.59
CA LYS A 175 9.94 -38.07 10.72
C LYS A 175 10.54 -36.67 10.52
N ASP A 176 11.36 -36.29 11.49
CA ASP A 176 12.21 -35.11 11.46
C ASP A 176 13.05 -35.02 10.18
N THR A 177 13.21 -33.82 9.63
CA THR A 177 14.51 -33.33 9.15
C THR A 177 14.47 -31.83 8.87
N SER A 178 15.31 -31.12 9.62
CA SER A 178 15.70 -29.73 9.42
C SER A 178 16.30 -29.48 8.03
N SER A 179 15.95 -28.35 7.43
CA SER A 179 16.93 -27.50 6.74
C SER A 179 16.40 -26.07 6.65
N GLY A 180 16.83 -25.24 7.60
CA GLY A 180 16.57 -23.81 7.60
C GLY A 180 17.34 -23.14 6.47
N GLN A 181 16.62 -22.63 5.48
CA GLN A 181 17.15 -21.65 4.54
C GLN A 181 16.65 -20.28 5.00
N LYS A 182 17.46 -19.59 5.81
CA LYS A 182 17.25 -18.19 6.18
C LYS A 182 17.29 -17.36 4.90
N GLN A 183 16.14 -17.12 4.27
CA GLN A 183 15.99 -16.03 3.32
C GLN A 183 16.10 -14.73 4.11
N GLY A 184 17.24 -14.06 3.95
CA GLY A 184 17.52 -12.76 4.53
C GLY A 184 16.42 -11.78 4.15
N ARG A 185 15.65 -11.38 5.17
CA ARG A 185 14.83 -10.18 5.16
C ARG A 185 15.74 -9.02 4.73
N PRO A 186 15.44 -8.25 3.68
CA PRO A 186 16.22 -7.06 3.39
C PRO A 186 16.10 -6.15 4.62
N SER A 187 17.23 -5.94 5.30
CA SER A 187 17.33 -4.97 6.38
C SER A 187 17.20 -3.59 5.74
N ASP A 188 16.18 -2.82 6.11
CA ASP A 188 15.96 -1.43 5.68
C ASP A 188 17.04 -0.46 6.26
N LYS A 189 18.25 -0.95 6.57
CA LYS A 189 19.41 -0.21 7.08
C LYS A 189 20.56 -0.12 6.07
N GLY A 190 20.26 -0.11 4.77
CA GLY A 190 21.27 0.15 3.72
C GLY A 190 21.67 1.62 3.68
N SER A 191 22.91 1.95 3.31
CA SER A 191 23.30 3.34 3.07
C SER A 191 22.46 3.91 1.93
N LEU A 192 22.34 5.25 1.88
CA LEU A 192 21.61 5.94 0.81
C LEU A 192 22.20 5.60 -0.58
N GLU A 193 23.49 5.25 -0.64
CA GLU A 193 24.16 4.77 -1.85
C GLU A 193 23.73 3.35 -2.22
N ASP A 194 23.52 2.45 -1.25
CA ASP A 194 23.02 1.10 -1.51
C ASP A 194 21.55 1.09 -1.97
N TRP A 195 20.75 2.04 -1.49
CA TRP A 195 19.43 2.31 -2.04
C TRP A 195 19.51 2.83 -3.47
N ALA A 196 20.42 3.78 -3.76
CA ALA A 196 20.58 4.37 -5.09
C ALA A 196 21.09 3.37 -6.14
N LYS A 197 21.92 2.39 -5.76
CA LYS A 197 22.37 1.31 -6.66
C LYS A 197 21.22 0.49 -7.27
N GLN A 198 20.05 0.47 -6.65
CA GLN A 198 18.84 -0.19 -7.19
C GLN A 198 18.19 0.59 -8.35
N TYR A 199 18.61 1.84 -8.55
CA TYR A 199 18.09 2.75 -9.57
C TYR A 199 19.24 3.28 -10.43
N PRO A 200 19.69 2.52 -11.46
CA PRO A 200 20.79 2.96 -12.31
C PRO A 200 20.43 4.30 -12.98
N SER A 201 21.24 5.31 -12.70
CA SER A 201 21.11 6.66 -13.26
C SER A 201 21.28 6.66 -14.79
N VAL A 202 20.81 7.71 -15.44
CA VAL A 202 21.08 7.97 -16.87
C VAL A 202 22.53 8.37 -17.05
#